data_AF-A0A261Q664-F1
#
_entry.id   AF-A0A261Q664-F1
#
_cell.length_a   1.000
_cell.length_b   1.000
_cell.length_c   1.000
_cell.angle_alpha   90.00
_cell.angle_beta   90.00
_cell.angle_gamma   90.00
#
_symmetry.space_group_name_H-M   'P 1'
#
loop_
_entity.id
_entity.type
_entity.pdbx_description
1 polymer ?
#
loop_
_entity_poly.entity_id
_entity_poly.type
_entity_poly.pdbx_seq_one_letter_code
_entity_poly.pdbx_strand_id
1 'polypeptide(L)'
;MYNFYFHSGELASGTGTDWNSIYFQVAGGIVGALLGALASLFVYHLGQKAERDKRLIESIEKSKQADQLDFDKLMYFNHLIINSFSHVSLLALNVKKATEKFKESNKTQAPLISISSGRTLKRLTSKIDQEELYKVYTRNINHSDIEQIFIMFDYFEDKIIEFEGVIDKMIHSVHTRTVQFVSMLESLNNESVSLSIFLESNDAGDESLVALNQKFAEIKSKQFESGLTAEIAEYMKQYVEPLSKWIESLEGSSLDMYIFNISKAIEQVFKNYNALIRHNESYMEDLTEIGTDLQSGLDNMKPGLEPLANFLRAKNQSLKRN
;
A
#
# COMPACT_ATOMS: atom_id res chain seq x y z
N MET A 1 -8.80 -119.22 -34.28
CA MET A 1 -7.81 -119.77 -33.34
C MET A 1 -6.46 -119.16 -33.70
N TYR A 2 -5.97 -118.21 -32.91
CA TYR A 2 -4.63 -117.62 -33.05
C TYR A 2 -4.04 -117.39 -31.67
N ASN A 3 -2.79 -117.83 -31.52
CA ASN A 3 -2.07 -118.07 -30.27
C ASN A 3 -1.61 -116.77 -29.59
N PHE A 4 -1.95 -116.61 -28.31
CA PHE A 4 -1.28 -115.66 -27.42
C PHE A 4 -0.01 -116.31 -26.86
N TYR A 5 1.16 -115.71 -27.13
CA TYR A 5 2.39 -116.05 -26.44
C TYR A 5 2.49 -115.21 -25.16
N PHE A 6 2.27 -115.85 -24.02
CA PHE A 6 2.75 -115.34 -22.74
C PHE A 6 4.26 -115.58 -22.66
N HIS A 7 5.06 -114.51 -22.53
CA HIS A 7 6.43 -114.62 -22.05
C HIS A 7 6.42 -114.44 -20.53
N SER A 8 6.65 -115.57 -19.85
CA SER A 8 6.96 -115.65 -18.43
C SER A 8 8.26 -114.91 -18.12
N GLY A 9 8.32 -114.29 -16.94
CA GLY A 9 9.44 -113.47 -16.52
C GLY A 9 10.78 -114.21 -16.46
N GLU A 10 11.81 -113.52 -16.96
CA GLU A 10 13.18 -113.66 -16.50
C GLU A 10 13.64 -112.29 -16.00
N LEU A 11 13.97 -112.26 -14.70
CA LEU A 11 14.74 -111.20 -14.07
C LEU A 11 16.20 -111.27 -14.55
N ALA A 12 16.82 -110.09 -14.64
CA ALA A 12 18.25 -109.78 -14.66
C ALA A 12 18.93 -109.47 -16.02
N SER A 13 18.94 -108.19 -16.38
CA SER A 13 20.20 -107.50 -16.72
C SER A 13 20.39 -106.32 -15.76
N GLY A 14 21.59 -106.23 -15.16
CA GLY A 14 21.91 -105.50 -13.94
C GLY A 14 21.56 -104.01 -13.89
N THR A 15 21.01 -103.62 -12.72
CA THR A 15 20.71 -102.26 -12.21
C THR A 15 19.83 -101.43 -13.15
N GLY A 16 18.50 -101.62 -13.18
CA GLY A 16 17.60 -101.47 -12.03
C GLY A 16 17.57 -100.00 -11.64
N THR A 17 16.63 -99.22 -12.17
CA THR A 17 16.41 -97.83 -11.76
C THR A 17 16.16 -97.86 -10.27
N ASP A 18 17.16 -97.47 -9.49
CA ASP A 18 17.14 -97.65 -8.04
C ASP A 18 15.93 -96.89 -7.50
N TRP A 19 15.03 -97.56 -6.77
CA TRP A 19 13.85 -96.91 -6.20
C TRP A 19 14.27 -95.72 -5.34
N ASN A 20 15.47 -95.78 -4.75
CA ASN A 20 16.11 -94.66 -4.08
C ASN A 20 16.28 -93.43 -4.99
N SER A 21 16.68 -93.59 -6.27
CA SER A 21 16.85 -92.46 -7.20
C SER A 21 15.52 -91.75 -7.53
N ILE A 22 14.42 -92.51 -7.63
CA ILE A 22 13.07 -91.96 -7.85
C ILE A 22 12.60 -91.24 -6.58
N TYR A 23 12.82 -91.84 -5.40
CA TYR A 23 12.53 -91.20 -4.11
C TYR A 23 13.30 -89.89 -3.93
N PHE A 24 14.60 -89.84 -4.24
CA PHE A 24 15.40 -88.62 -4.13
C PHE A 24 14.98 -87.55 -5.13
N GLN A 25 14.56 -87.90 -6.35
CA GLN A 25 14.07 -86.94 -7.34
C GLN A 25 12.68 -86.38 -6.97
N VAL A 26 11.77 -87.23 -6.51
CA VAL A 26 10.43 -86.80 -6.07
C VAL A 26 10.52 -86.00 -4.77
N ALA A 27 11.29 -86.46 -3.77
CA ALA A 27 11.51 -85.73 -2.53
C ALA A 27 12.28 -84.43 -2.76
N GLY A 28 13.32 -84.44 -3.61
CA GLY A 28 14.06 -83.25 -4.01
C GLY A 28 13.20 -82.25 -4.77
N GLY A 29 12.29 -82.71 -5.62
CA GLY A 29 11.29 -81.88 -6.30
C GLY A 29 10.28 -81.26 -5.34
N ILE A 30 9.78 -82.01 -4.35
CA ILE A 30 8.88 -81.50 -3.31
C ILE A 30 9.59 -80.48 -2.42
N VAL A 31 10.82 -80.75 -1.98
CA VAL A 31 11.63 -79.82 -1.18
C VAL A 31 11.97 -78.57 -1.98
N GLY A 32 12.37 -78.71 -3.24
CA GLY A 32 12.64 -77.58 -4.14
C GLY A 32 11.39 -76.73 -4.39
N ALA A 33 10.23 -77.34 -4.59
CA ALA A 33 8.96 -76.64 -4.74
C ALA A 33 8.52 -75.92 -3.46
N LEU A 34 8.71 -76.55 -2.28
CA LEU A 34 8.44 -75.92 -0.99
C LEU A 34 9.38 -74.74 -0.72
N LEU A 35 10.67 -74.88 -0.99
CA LEU A 35 11.65 -73.79 -0.87
C LEU A 35 11.36 -72.66 -1.86
N GLY A 36 10.98 -72.99 -3.10
CA GLY A 36 10.55 -72.02 -4.10
C GLY A 36 9.26 -71.28 -3.70
N ALA A 37 8.29 -71.98 -3.14
CA ALA A 37 7.05 -71.39 -2.64
C ALA A 37 7.30 -70.50 -1.41
N LEU A 38 8.14 -70.93 -0.46
CA LEU A 38 8.53 -70.13 0.69
C LEU A 38 9.35 -68.89 0.29
N ALA A 39 10.28 -69.02 -0.64
CA ALA A 39 11.02 -67.90 -1.19
C ALA A 39 10.09 -66.91 -1.92
N SER A 40 9.12 -67.41 -2.69
CA SER A 40 8.13 -66.57 -3.38
C SER A 40 7.21 -65.85 -2.40
N LEU A 41 6.76 -66.51 -1.33
CA LEU A 41 5.99 -65.89 -0.25
C LEU A 41 6.80 -64.83 0.51
N PHE A 42 8.07 -65.11 0.77
CA PHE A 42 8.98 -64.17 1.41
C PHE A 42 9.21 -62.91 0.55
N VAL A 43 9.45 -63.08 -0.76
CA VAL A 43 9.58 -61.99 -1.73
C VAL A 43 8.27 -61.22 -1.87
N TYR A 44 7.12 -61.90 -1.89
CA TYR A 44 5.80 -61.26 -1.95
C TYR A 44 5.53 -60.40 -0.70
N HIS A 45 5.83 -60.89 0.49
CA HIS A 45 5.69 -60.11 1.73
C HIS A 45 6.67 -58.93 1.79
N LEU A 46 7.91 -59.10 1.34
CA LEU A 46 8.87 -57.99 1.19
C LEU A 46 8.38 -56.95 0.18
N GLY A 47 7.80 -57.39 -0.94
CA GLY A 47 7.20 -56.52 -1.96
C GLY A 47 6.02 -55.72 -1.43
N GLN A 48 5.09 -56.36 -0.70
CA GLN A 48 3.97 -55.65 -0.05
C GLN A 48 4.43 -54.65 1.00
N LYS A 49 5.46 -54.99 1.78
CA LYS A 49 6.04 -54.07 2.77
C LYS A 49 6.67 -52.86 2.08
N ALA A 50 7.48 -53.09 1.03
CA ALA A 50 8.09 -52.02 0.24
C ALA A 50 7.05 -51.12 -0.45
N GLU A 51 5.94 -51.69 -0.95
CA GLU A 51 4.86 -50.90 -1.57
C GLU A 51 4.07 -50.08 -0.54
N ARG A 52 3.82 -50.62 0.66
CA ARG A 52 3.22 -49.86 1.77
C ARG A 52 4.13 -48.74 2.24
N ASP A 53 5.42 -49.02 2.42
CA ASP A 53 6.41 -48.01 2.83
C ASP A 53 6.55 -46.92 1.76
N LYS A 54 6.53 -47.28 0.48
CA LYS A 54 6.52 -46.32 -0.64
C LYS A 54 5.27 -45.43 -0.64
N ARG A 55 4.07 -46.00 -0.46
CA ARG A 55 2.82 -45.20 -0.37
C ARG A 55 2.82 -44.29 0.86
N LEU A 56 3.40 -44.75 1.98
CA LEU A 56 3.53 -43.97 3.20
C LEU A 56 4.47 -42.77 2.96
N ILE A 57 5.63 -43.00 2.34
CA ILE A 57 6.58 -41.95 1.95
C ILE A 57 5.93 -40.96 0.98
N GLU A 58 5.28 -41.42 -0.08
CA GLU A 58 4.57 -40.56 -1.04
C GLU A 58 3.46 -39.73 -0.37
N SER A 59 2.75 -40.30 0.60
CA SER A 59 1.72 -39.59 1.37
C SER A 59 2.32 -38.53 2.30
N ILE A 60 3.46 -38.82 2.93
CA ILE A 60 4.21 -37.87 3.76
C ILE A 60 4.80 -36.75 2.89
N GLU A 61 5.35 -37.07 1.72
CA GLU A 61 5.87 -36.09 0.76
C GLU A 61 4.77 -35.17 0.23
N LYS A 62 3.61 -35.73 -0.15
CA LYS A 62 2.44 -34.92 -0.55
C LYS A 62 1.93 -34.04 0.58
N SER A 63 1.91 -34.55 1.82
CA SER A 63 1.55 -33.75 2.99
C SER A 63 2.55 -32.62 3.22
N LYS A 64 3.87 -32.89 3.18
CA LYS A 64 4.91 -31.87 3.31
C LYS A 64 4.82 -30.82 2.20
N GLN A 65 4.55 -31.22 0.96
CA GLN A 65 4.35 -30.29 -0.16
C GLN A 65 3.11 -29.41 0.03
N ALA A 66 2.00 -29.98 0.53
CA ALA A 66 0.80 -29.22 0.85
C ALA A 66 1.04 -28.22 2.00
N ASP A 67 1.74 -28.65 3.05
CA ASP A 67 2.10 -27.78 4.18
C ASP A 67 3.02 -26.62 3.77
N GLN A 68 3.96 -26.88 2.85
CA GLN A 68 4.84 -25.87 2.27
C GLN A 68 4.06 -24.87 1.41
N LEU A 69 3.15 -25.35 0.55
CA LEU A 69 2.29 -24.49 -0.27
C LEU A 69 1.42 -23.57 0.61
N ASP A 70 0.82 -24.12 1.67
CA ASP A 70 0.05 -23.35 2.63
C ASP A 70 0.94 -22.34 3.36
N PHE A 71 2.18 -22.69 3.71
CA PHE A 71 3.13 -21.76 4.31
C PHE A 71 3.55 -20.62 3.35
N ASP A 72 3.78 -20.92 2.08
CA ASP A 72 4.12 -19.91 1.08
C ASP A 72 2.95 -18.94 0.84
N LYS A 73 1.72 -19.46 0.80
CA LYS A 73 0.49 -18.64 0.83
C LYS A 73 0.49 -17.75 2.07
N LEU A 74 0.68 -18.32 3.27
CA LEU A 74 0.73 -17.59 4.54
C LEU A 74 1.75 -16.44 4.53
N MET A 75 2.96 -16.69 4.00
CA MET A 75 4.02 -15.70 3.84
C MET A 75 3.66 -14.59 2.85
N TYR A 76 3.00 -14.94 1.74
CA TYR A 76 2.55 -13.96 0.74
C TYR A 76 1.57 -12.95 1.36
N PHE A 77 0.56 -13.40 2.09
CA PHE A 77 -0.36 -12.48 2.80
C PHE A 77 0.33 -11.60 3.82
N ASN A 78 1.24 -12.15 4.62
CA ASN A 78 2.00 -11.34 5.57
C ASN A 78 2.81 -10.25 4.86
N HIS A 79 3.38 -10.56 3.69
CA HIS A 79 4.00 -9.55 2.84
C HIS A 79 3.01 -8.49 2.36
N LEU A 80 1.80 -8.88 1.93
CA LEU A 80 0.74 -7.93 1.55
C LEU A 80 0.32 -7.02 2.73
N ILE A 81 0.20 -7.59 3.93
CA ILE A 81 -0.15 -6.85 5.13
C ILE A 81 0.94 -5.84 5.49
N ILE A 82 2.20 -6.26 5.53
CA ILE A 82 3.33 -5.38 5.87
C ILE A 82 3.45 -4.23 4.86
N ASN A 83 3.27 -4.51 3.58
CA ASN A 83 3.31 -3.47 2.54
C ASN A 83 2.17 -2.47 2.73
N SER A 84 0.96 -2.94 3.01
CA SER A 84 -0.22 -2.12 3.29
C SER A 84 0.00 -1.23 4.52
N PHE A 85 0.46 -1.83 5.61
CA PHE A 85 0.79 -1.13 6.85
C PHE A 85 1.87 -0.06 6.63
N SER A 86 2.90 -0.37 5.84
CA SER A 86 3.98 0.55 5.51
C SER A 86 3.50 1.73 4.66
N HIS A 87 2.61 1.46 3.69
CA HIS A 87 2.00 2.51 2.87
C HIS A 87 1.18 3.49 3.72
N VAL A 88 0.30 2.96 4.58
CA VAL A 88 -0.50 3.79 5.49
C VAL A 88 0.38 4.56 6.50
N SER A 89 1.41 3.91 7.04
CA SER A 89 2.37 4.56 7.94
C SER A 89 3.12 5.71 7.27
N LEU A 90 3.53 5.53 6.02
CA LEU A 90 4.19 6.57 5.25
C LEU A 90 3.24 7.75 4.99
N LEU A 91 1.98 7.46 4.65
CA LEU A 91 0.95 8.49 4.47
C LEU A 91 0.73 9.29 5.76
N ALA A 92 0.46 8.63 6.88
CA ALA A 92 0.28 9.28 8.19
C ALA A 92 1.50 10.15 8.57
N LEU A 93 2.72 9.65 8.33
CA LEU A 93 3.95 10.41 8.57
C LEU A 93 4.06 11.64 7.66
N ASN A 94 3.71 11.51 6.38
CA ASN A 94 3.75 12.62 5.43
C ASN A 94 2.73 13.70 5.80
N VAL A 95 1.53 13.30 6.21
CA VAL A 95 0.50 14.22 6.73
C VAL A 95 1.02 14.97 7.95
N LYS A 96 1.57 14.27 8.94
CA LYS A 96 2.14 14.89 10.14
C LYS A 96 3.21 15.93 9.79
N LYS A 97 4.17 15.57 8.94
CA LYS A 97 5.24 16.47 8.49
C LYS A 97 4.69 17.68 7.73
N ALA A 98 3.67 17.48 6.90
CA ALA A 98 3.02 18.56 6.17
C ALA A 98 2.30 19.54 7.14
N THR A 99 1.60 19.01 8.14
CA THR A 99 0.96 19.80 9.19
C THR A 99 1.96 20.61 10.02
N GLU A 100 3.07 20.00 10.44
CA GLU A 100 4.12 20.69 11.19
C GLU A 100 4.72 21.85 10.37
N LYS A 101 5.09 21.59 9.11
CA LYS A 101 5.60 22.63 8.20
C LYS A 101 4.58 23.74 7.94
N PHE A 102 3.30 23.39 7.82
CA PHE A 102 2.25 24.38 7.60
C PHE A 102 2.07 25.31 8.80
N LYS A 103 2.12 24.78 10.03
CA LYS A 103 2.03 25.57 11.27
C LYS A 103 3.14 26.60 11.40
N GLU A 104 4.32 26.30 10.87
CA GLU A 104 5.48 27.20 10.85
C GLU A 104 5.47 28.19 9.67
N SER A 105 4.56 28.01 8.71
CA SER A 105 4.48 28.82 7.51
C SER A 105 3.61 30.08 7.69
N ASN A 106 3.62 30.93 6.68
CA ASN A 106 2.70 32.06 6.51
C ASN A 106 1.27 31.62 6.12
N LYS A 107 0.98 30.32 6.01
CA LYS A 107 -0.35 29.71 5.76
C LYS A 107 -1.03 30.09 4.44
N THR A 108 -0.36 30.90 3.62
CA THR A 108 -0.78 31.24 2.26
C THR A 108 -0.65 30.06 1.29
N GLN A 109 0.12 29.05 1.68
CA GLN A 109 0.32 27.82 0.93
C GLN A 109 -0.12 26.61 1.72
N ALA A 110 -1.04 25.84 1.15
CA ALA A 110 -1.31 24.50 1.62
C ALA A 110 -0.28 23.51 1.02
N PRO A 111 0.34 22.65 1.83
CA PRO A 111 1.37 21.71 1.38
C PRO A 111 0.79 20.67 0.41
N LEU A 112 1.53 20.40 -0.67
CA LEU A 112 1.25 19.29 -1.58
C LEU A 112 1.70 17.99 -0.92
N ILE A 113 0.75 17.11 -0.64
CA ILE A 113 1.03 15.77 -0.14
C ILE A 113 0.84 14.81 -1.30
N SER A 114 1.93 14.18 -1.73
CA SER A 114 1.86 13.15 -2.76
C SER A 114 1.27 11.88 -2.18
N ILE A 115 0.20 11.39 -2.82
CA ILE A 115 -0.34 10.06 -2.59
C ILE A 115 0.26 9.18 -3.68
N SER A 116 0.80 8.03 -3.30
CA SER A 116 1.01 6.96 -4.28
C SER A 116 -0.38 6.42 -4.63
N SER A 117 -1.03 7.07 -5.60
CA SER A 117 -2.38 6.74 -6.04
C SER A 117 -2.46 5.27 -6.39
N GLY A 118 -3.44 4.59 -5.82
CA GLY A 118 -3.77 3.25 -6.21
C GLY A 118 -4.67 2.64 -5.17
N ARG A 119 -5.73 1.99 -5.64
CA ARG A 119 -6.53 0.96 -4.94
C ARG A 119 -5.65 -0.21 -4.49
N THR A 120 -4.46 0.05 -3.97
CA THR A 120 -3.44 -0.90 -3.59
C THR A 120 -3.97 -1.69 -2.42
N LEU A 121 -4.50 -1.03 -1.40
CA LEU A 121 -5.21 -1.66 -0.28
C LEU A 121 -6.41 -2.48 -0.75
N LYS A 122 -7.33 -1.91 -1.53
CA LYS A 122 -8.47 -2.66 -2.12
C LYS A 122 -8.09 -3.83 -3.05
N ARG A 123 -7.01 -3.71 -3.83
CA ARG A 123 -6.44 -4.80 -4.65
C ARG A 123 -5.74 -5.85 -3.81
N LEU A 124 -5.25 -5.47 -2.63
CA LEU A 124 -4.68 -6.39 -1.66
C LEU A 124 -5.80 -7.12 -0.93
N THR A 125 -6.81 -6.45 -0.37
CA THR A 125 -7.97 -7.10 0.28
C THR A 125 -8.71 -8.05 -0.65
N SER A 126 -9.01 -7.63 -1.89
CA SER A 126 -9.64 -8.52 -2.89
C SER A 126 -8.80 -9.73 -3.33
N LYS A 127 -7.46 -9.67 -3.19
CA LYS A 127 -6.59 -10.85 -3.40
C LYS A 127 -6.62 -11.80 -2.22
N ILE A 128 -6.85 -11.28 -1.02
CA ILE A 128 -6.91 -12.06 0.21
C ILE A 128 -8.29 -12.74 0.35
N ASP A 129 -9.35 -12.08 -0.13
CA ASP A 129 -10.74 -12.58 -0.18
C ASP A 129 -10.96 -13.76 -1.13
N GLN A 130 -9.94 -14.18 -1.87
CA GLN A 130 -9.99 -15.45 -2.59
C GLN A 130 -10.04 -16.58 -1.55
N GLU A 131 -11.18 -17.28 -1.47
CA GLU A 131 -11.54 -18.27 -0.44
C GLU A 131 -10.41 -19.22 0.00
N GLU A 132 -9.50 -19.60 -0.90
CA GLU A 132 -8.37 -20.48 -0.56
C GLU A 132 -7.36 -19.85 0.40
N LEU A 133 -7.04 -18.56 0.24
CA LEU A 133 -6.10 -17.85 1.12
C LEU A 133 -6.72 -17.69 2.50
N TYR A 134 -7.94 -17.14 2.56
CA TYR A 134 -8.71 -16.98 3.80
C TYR A 134 -8.89 -18.29 4.59
N LYS A 135 -9.24 -19.40 3.93
CA LYS A 135 -9.38 -20.73 4.56
C LYS A 135 -8.06 -21.23 5.16
N VAL A 136 -6.92 -20.94 4.54
CA VAL A 136 -5.61 -21.33 5.07
C VAL A 136 -5.27 -20.51 6.32
N TYR A 137 -5.57 -19.21 6.36
CA TYR A 137 -5.32 -18.39 7.56
C TYR A 137 -6.19 -18.81 8.74
N THR A 138 -7.50 -18.93 8.52
CA THR A 138 -8.48 -19.23 9.58
C THR A 138 -8.30 -20.60 10.23
N ARG A 139 -7.65 -21.54 9.54
CA ARG A 139 -7.28 -22.86 10.11
C ARG A 139 -6.04 -22.81 10.99
N ASN A 140 -5.17 -21.83 10.79
CA ASN A 140 -3.82 -21.79 11.35
C ASN A 140 -3.65 -20.68 12.40
N ILE A 141 -4.48 -19.65 12.36
CA ILE A 141 -4.44 -18.44 13.18
C ILE A 141 -5.84 -18.16 13.68
N ASN A 142 -5.96 -17.52 14.85
CA ASN A 142 -7.25 -17.17 15.42
C ASN A 142 -8.06 -16.31 14.45
N HIS A 143 -9.29 -16.74 14.19
CA HIS A 143 -10.21 -16.12 13.24
C HIS A 143 -10.45 -14.64 13.54
N SER A 144 -10.57 -14.29 14.82
CA SER A 144 -10.80 -12.91 15.26
C SER A 144 -9.67 -11.96 14.86
N ASP A 145 -8.43 -12.43 14.87
CA ASP A 145 -7.26 -11.58 14.59
C ASP A 145 -7.18 -11.26 13.09
N ILE A 146 -7.56 -12.23 12.25
CA ILE A 146 -7.64 -12.06 10.80
C ILE A 146 -8.77 -11.11 10.44
N GLU A 147 -9.97 -11.30 11.01
CA GLU A 147 -11.11 -10.39 10.77
C GLU A 147 -10.78 -8.95 11.16
N GLN A 148 -10.11 -8.74 12.30
CA GLN A 148 -9.64 -7.42 12.70
C GLN A 148 -8.69 -6.78 11.68
N ILE A 149 -7.77 -7.55 11.10
CA ILE A 149 -6.87 -7.07 10.04
C ILE A 149 -7.67 -6.59 8.81
N PHE A 150 -8.68 -7.34 8.38
CA PHE A 150 -9.51 -6.97 7.24
C PHE A 150 -10.36 -5.73 7.50
N ILE A 151 -11.03 -5.67 8.65
CA ILE A 151 -11.82 -4.50 9.08
C ILE A 151 -10.92 -3.25 9.08
N MET A 152 -9.65 -3.39 9.50
CA MET A 152 -8.71 -2.28 9.48
C MET A 152 -8.26 -1.87 8.08
N PHE A 153 -8.14 -2.80 7.13
CA PHE A 153 -7.87 -2.42 5.75
C PHE A 153 -9.03 -1.68 5.09
N ASP A 154 -10.26 -2.09 5.36
CA ASP A 154 -11.44 -1.37 4.85
C ASP A 154 -11.48 0.04 5.44
N TYR A 155 -11.25 0.19 6.74
CA TYR A 155 -11.13 1.48 7.40
C TYR A 155 -10.03 2.36 6.78
N PHE A 156 -8.84 1.81 6.50
CA PHE A 156 -7.76 2.57 5.88
C PHE A 156 -8.08 2.99 4.44
N GLU A 157 -8.74 2.13 3.65
CA GLU A 157 -9.18 2.47 2.30
C GLU A 157 -10.19 3.63 2.34
N ASP A 158 -11.18 3.57 3.23
CA ASP A 158 -12.15 4.66 3.42
C ASP A 158 -11.44 5.98 3.76
N LYS A 159 -10.45 5.94 4.66
CA LYS A 159 -9.66 7.13 5.03
C LYS A 159 -8.77 7.65 3.90
N ILE A 160 -8.24 6.78 3.05
CA ILE A 160 -7.48 7.18 1.86
C ILE A 160 -8.38 7.83 0.82
N ILE A 161 -9.60 7.30 0.61
CA ILE A 161 -10.60 7.92 -0.28
C ILE A 161 -11.00 9.29 0.24
N GLU A 162 -11.24 9.42 1.55
CA GLU A 162 -11.51 10.70 2.21
C GLU A 162 -10.36 11.68 1.98
N PHE A 163 -9.11 11.23 2.18
CA PHE A 163 -7.90 12.01 1.91
C PHE A 163 -7.80 12.48 0.45
N GLU A 164 -7.98 11.59 -0.52
CA GLU A 164 -8.01 11.91 -1.95
C GLU A 164 -9.06 12.98 -2.26
N GLY A 165 -10.27 12.85 -1.70
CA GLY A 165 -11.34 13.83 -1.84
C GLY A 165 -11.01 15.21 -1.26
N VAL A 166 -10.26 15.27 -0.14
CA VAL A 166 -9.78 16.52 0.45
C VAL A 166 -8.71 17.17 -0.44
N ILE A 167 -7.76 16.40 -0.97
CA ILE A 167 -6.73 16.89 -1.91
C ILE A 167 -7.38 17.44 -3.19
N ASP A 168 -8.34 16.73 -3.78
CA ASP A 168 -9.02 17.15 -5.00
C ASP A 168 -9.77 18.48 -4.81
N LYS A 169 -10.50 18.62 -3.69
CA LYS A 169 -11.16 19.88 -3.33
C LYS A 169 -10.17 21.02 -3.16
N MET A 170 -9.03 20.75 -2.52
CA MET A 170 -7.98 21.74 -2.29
C MET A 170 -7.36 22.22 -3.59
N ILE A 171 -7.00 21.33 -4.52
CA ILE A 171 -6.41 21.70 -5.81
C ILE A 171 -7.34 22.63 -6.59
N HIS A 172 -8.63 22.31 -6.67
CA HIS A 172 -9.61 23.12 -7.40
C HIS A 172 -9.87 24.48 -6.71
N SER A 173 -9.98 24.49 -5.39
CA SER A 173 -10.28 25.70 -4.60
C SER A 173 -9.10 26.66 -4.54
N VAL A 174 -7.89 26.16 -4.27
CA VAL A 174 -6.67 26.98 -4.17
C VAL A 174 -6.39 27.66 -5.50
N HIS A 175 -6.46 26.93 -6.62
CA HIS A 175 -6.25 27.54 -7.94
C HIS A 175 -7.23 28.70 -8.19
N THR A 176 -8.53 28.49 -7.94
CA THR A 176 -9.57 29.51 -8.12
C THR A 176 -9.31 30.74 -7.24
N ARG A 177 -8.98 30.54 -5.96
CA ARG A 177 -8.72 31.62 -5.01
C ARG A 177 -7.44 32.38 -5.34
N THR A 178 -6.39 31.70 -5.79
CA THR A 178 -5.16 32.34 -6.26
C THR A 178 -5.43 33.21 -7.48
N VAL A 179 -6.18 32.73 -8.47
CA VAL A 179 -6.55 33.52 -9.65
C VAL A 179 -7.36 34.76 -9.26
N GLN A 180 -8.34 34.62 -8.35
CA GLN A 180 -9.10 35.74 -7.82
C GLN A 180 -8.22 36.76 -7.10
N PHE A 181 -7.29 36.29 -6.28
CA PHE A 181 -6.34 37.15 -5.57
C PHE A 181 -5.47 37.94 -6.55
N VAL A 182 -4.92 37.29 -7.58
CA VAL A 182 -4.12 37.95 -8.63
C VAL A 182 -4.92 39.04 -9.34
N SER A 183 -6.16 38.74 -9.75
CA SER A 183 -7.02 39.74 -10.42
C SER A 183 -7.29 40.97 -9.54
N MET A 184 -7.38 40.80 -8.22
CA MET A 184 -7.54 41.93 -7.29
C MET A 184 -6.28 42.76 -7.14
N LEU A 185 -5.10 42.13 -7.18
CA LEU A 185 -3.82 42.84 -7.21
C LEU A 185 -3.68 43.69 -8.48
N GLU A 186 -4.15 43.17 -9.63
CA GLU A 186 -4.19 43.94 -10.88
C GLU A 186 -5.12 45.14 -10.77
N SER A 187 -6.29 44.98 -10.12
CA SER A 187 -7.20 46.10 -9.86
C SER A 187 -6.55 47.16 -8.98
N LEU A 188 -5.90 46.74 -7.88
CA LEU A 188 -5.18 47.66 -6.99
C LEU A 188 -4.09 48.41 -7.75
N ASN A 189 -3.31 47.71 -8.57
CA ASN A 189 -2.29 48.31 -9.42
C ASN A 189 -2.85 49.38 -10.36
N ASN A 190 -3.96 49.08 -11.03
CA ASN A 190 -4.55 50.03 -11.99
C ASN A 190 -5.03 51.31 -11.29
N GLU A 191 -5.58 51.20 -10.08
CA GLU A 191 -5.97 52.35 -9.26
C GLU A 191 -4.73 53.14 -8.79
N SER A 192 -3.66 52.46 -8.34
CA SER A 192 -2.40 53.08 -7.92
C SER A 192 -1.70 53.82 -9.07
N VAL A 193 -1.68 53.24 -10.27
CA VAL A 193 -1.15 53.89 -11.49
C VAL A 193 -1.98 55.12 -11.85
N SER A 194 -3.31 55.01 -11.77
CA SER A 194 -4.21 56.14 -12.06
C SER A 194 -3.96 57.31 -11.10
N LEU A 195 -3.75 57.04 -9.82
CA LEU A 195 -3.37 58.06 -8.83
C LEU A 195 -1.98 58.66 -9.11
N SER A 196 -1.00 57.85 -9.49
CA SER A 196 0.36 58.35 -9.80
C SER A 196 0.35 59.29 -10.99
N ILE A 197 -0.33 58.94 -12.08
CA ILE A 197 -0.49 59.81 -13.25
C ILE A 197 -1.15 61.13 -12.83
N PHE A 198 -2.16 61.06 -11.97
CA PHE A 198 -2.81 62.26 -11.44
C PHE A 198 -1.85 63.15 -10.63
N LEU A 199 -1.02 62.56 -9.75
CA LEU A 199 -0.08 63.31 -8.90
C LEU A 199 1.10 63.88 -9.71
N GLU A 200 1.66 63.11 -10.65
CA GLU A 200 2.68 63.56 -11.60
C GLU A 200 2.16 64.71 -12.48
N SER A 201 0.89 64.67 -12.87
CA SER A 201 0.26 65.76 -13.63
C SER A 201 -0.02 67.03 -12.80
N ASN A 202 0.08 66.95 -11.46
CA ASN A 202 -0.23 68.04 -10.53
C ASN A 202 0.97 68.57 -9.74
N ASP A 203 2.21 68.41 -10.26
CA ASP A 203 3.45 68.91 -9.64
C ASP A 203 3.74 68.33 -8.22
N ALA A 204 3.02 67.29 -7.81
CA ALA A 204 3.23 66.55 -6.57
C ALA A 204 4.12 65.33 -6.86
N GLY A 205 5.39 65.58 -7.19
CA GLY A 205 6.40 64.55 -7.48
C GLY A 205 6.81 63.74 -6.25
N ASP A 206 5.92 62.90 -5.73
CA ASP A 206 6.23 62.01 -4.61
C ASP A 206 6.97 60.75 -5.13
N GLU A 207 8.29 60.73 -4.95
CA GLU A 207 9.19 59.65 -5.37
C GLU A 207 8.80 58.27 -4.80
N SER A 208 8.07 58.24 -3.68
CA SER A 208 7.64 56.99 -3.04
C SER A 208 6.59 56.23 -3.86
N LEU A 209 5.68 56.94 -4.54
CA LEU A 209 4.66 56.38 -5.43
C LEU A 209 5.25 55.79 -6.70
N VAL A 210 6.21 56.50 -7.30
CA VAL A 210 6.89 56.07 -8.52
C VAL A 210 7.67 54.76 -8.25
N ALA A 211 8.35 54.68 -7.09
CA ALA A 211 9.04 53.46 -6.67
C ALA A 211 8.08 52.29 -6.40
N LEU A 212 6.92 52.55 -5.76
CA LEU A 212 5.87 51.54 -5.53
C LEU A 212 5.30 51.01 -6.85
N ASN A 213 5.00 51.90 -7.80
CA ASN A 213 4.50 51.54 -9.12
C ASN A 213 5.52 50.75 -9.94
N GLN A 214 6.81 51.11 -9.89
CA GLN A 214 7.86 50.34 -10.54
C GLN A 214 7.94 48.91 -10.00
N LYS A 215 7.91 48.71 -8.68
CA LYS A 215 7.94 47.35 -8.13
C LYS A 215 6.68 46.54 -8.48
N PHE A 216 5.51 47.17 -8.55
CA PHE A 216 4.28 46.53 -9.04
C PHE A 216 4.40 46.05 -10.49
N ALA A 217 4.96 46.90 -11.37
CA ALA A 217 5.21 46.58 -12.77
C ALA A 217 6.24 45.45 -12.92
N GLU A 218 7.29 45.43 -12.10
CA GLU A 218 8.27 44.34 -12.06
C GLU A 218 7.62 42.99 -11.71
N ILE A 219 6.72 42.97 -10.73
CA ILE A 219 6.00 41.75 -10.32
C ILE A 219 5.06 41.26 -11.41
N LYS A 220 4.36 42.17 -12.08
CA LYS A 220 3.54 41.87 -13.26
C LYS A 220 4.39 41.27 -14.40
N SER A 221 5.61 41.77 -14.59
CA SER A 221 6.53 41.33 -15.66
C SER A 221 7.19 39.98 -15.38
N LYS A 222 7.29 39.56 -14.12
CA LYS A 222 7.76 38.23 -13.72
C LYS A 222 6.77 37.10 -14.03
N GLN A 223 5.63 37.43 -14.65
CA GLN A 223 4.71 36.53 -15.33
C GLN A 223 4.67 35.09 -14.79
N PHE A 224 4.34 34.91 -13.52
CA PHE A 224 3.82 33.67 -12.92
C PHE A 224 4.33 32.35 -13.53
N GLU A 225 5.65 32.23 -13.74
CA GLU A 225 6.27 31.01 -14.22
C GLU A 225 6.27 29.99 -13.09
N SER A 226 5.19 29.20 -13.02
CA SER A 226 5.05 27.96 -12.25
C SER A 226 5.42 28.03 -10.74
N GLY A 227 4.42 28.17 -9.86
CA GLY A 227 4.56 27.87 -8.43
C GLY A 227 4.37 29.09 -7.51
N LEU A 228 3.14 29.59 -7.48
CA LEU A 228 2.76 30.94 -7.03
C LEU A 228 2.38 30.99 -5.54
N THR A 229 3.26 30.57 -4.63
CA THR A 229 2.83 30.36 -3.23
C THR A 229 3.70 31.01 -2.18
N ALA A 230 5.02 31.12 -2.38
CA ALA A 230 5.87 31.91 -1.49
C ALA A 230 5.66 33.43 -1.67
N GLU A 231 5.21 33.85 -2.86
CA GLU A 231 5.17 35.26 -3.27
C GLU A 231 4.00 36.04 -2.65
N ILE A 232 2.87 35.41 -2.32
CA ILE A 232 1.66 36.14 -1.86
C ILE A 232 1.89 36.82 -0.50
N ALA A 233 2.47 36.12 0.48
CA ALA A 233 2.73 36.71 1.79
C ALA A 233 3.81 37.79 1.73
N GLU A 234 4.86 37.56 0.93
CA GLU A 234 5.91 38.56 0.70
C GLU A 234 5.35 39.81 0.02
N TYR A 235 4.42 39.61 -0.91
CA TYR A 235 3.72 40.68 -1.61
C TYR A 235 2.88 41.55 -0.67
N MET A 236 2.08 40.93 0.20
CA MET A 236 1.29 41.66 1.19
C MET A 236 2.18 42.58 2.04
N LYS A 237 3.30 42.04 2.53
CA LYS A 237 4.26 42.75 3.37
C LYS A 237 5.02 43.86 2.65
N GLN A 238 5.42 43.63 1.39
CA GLN A 238 6.26 44.57 0.64
C GLN A 238 5.47 45.69 -0.06
N TYR A 239 4.17 45.50 -0.32
CA TYR A 239 3.41 46.39 -1.18
C TYR A 239 2.09 46.84 -0.57
N VAL A 240 1.22 45.89 -0.21
CA VAL A 240 -0.14 46.19 0.23
C VAL A 240 -0.12 46.90 1.59
N GLU A 241 0.68 46.40 2.54
CA GLU A 241 0.83 47.00 3.87
C GLU A 241 1.43 48.42 3.82
N PRO A 242 2.55 48.69 3.10
CA PRO A 242 3.05 50.05 2.91
C PRO A 242 2.06 50.99 2.24
N LEU A 243 1.37 50.53 1.19
CA LEU A 243 0.39 51.35 0.48
C LEU A 243 -0.80 51.70 1.38
N SER A 244 -1.27 50.77 2.20
CA SER A 244 -2.32 51.02 3.20
C SER A 244 -1.93 52.13 4.16
N LYS A 245 -0.73 52.03 4.76
CA LYS A 245 -0.22 53.04 5.70
C LYS A 245 -0.04 54.41 5.06
N TRP A 246 0.39 54.44 3.80
CA TRP A 246 0.55 55.69 3.07
C TRP A 246 -0.81 56.33 2.75
N ILE A 247 -1.81 55.56 2.30
CA ILE A 247 -3.17 56.06 2.06
C ILE A 247 -3.80 56.61 3.35
N GLU A 248 -3.62 55.94 4.48
CA GLU A 248 -4.03 56.43 5.80
C GLU A 248 -3.40 57.80 6.13
N SER A 249 -2.16 58.04 5.71
CA SER A 249 -1.47 59.33 5.92
C SER A 249 -2.00 60.49 5.06
N LEU A 250 -2.83 60.20 4.06
CA LEU A 250 -3.43 61.19 3.16
C LEU A 250 -4.88 61.58 3.53
N GLU A 251 -5.39 61.08 4.67
CA GLU A 251 -6.71 61.46 5.18
C GLU A 251 -6.86 62.98 5.28
N GLY A 252 -7.91 63.54 4.65
CA GLY A 252 -8.20 64.97 4.63
C GLY A 252 -7.54 65.78 3.51
N SER A 253 -6.88 65.12 2.55
CA SER A 253 -6.38 65.77 1.32
C SER A 253 -7.48 65.96 0.26
N SER A 254 -7.24 66.78 -0.76
CA SER A 254 -8.19 66.99 -1.88
C SER A 254 -8.36 65.77 -2.82
N LEU A 255 -7.85 64.61 -2.43
CA LEU A 255 -7.76 63.38 -3.22
C LEU A 255 -8.84 62.34 -2.84
N ASP A 256 -9.92 62.77 -2.19
CA ASP A 256 -10.95 61.92 -1.58
C ASP A 256 -11.41 60.75 -2.47
N MET A 257 -11.62 60.99 -3.77
CA MET A 257 -12.08 59.95 -4.70
C MET A 257 -11.04 58.84 -4.94
N TYR A 258 -9.76 59.20 -5.10
CA TYR A 258 -8.68 58.22 -5.33
C TYR A 258 -8.33 57.47 -4.05
N ILE A 259 -8.30 58.19 -2.91
CA ILE A 259 -8.14 57.59 -1.58
C ILE A 259 -9.24 56.57 -1.33
N PHE A 260 -10.49 56.91 -1.66
CA PHE A 260 -11.62 55.99 -1.52
C PHE A 260 -11.48 54.74 -2.38
N ASN A 261 -11.15 54.88 -3.67
CA ASN A 261 -10.99 53.75 -4.58
C ASN A 261 -9.84 52.82 -4.16
N ILE A 262 -8.68 53.38 -3.84
CA ILE A 262 -7.51 52.59 -3.40
C ILE A 262 -7.78 51.92 -2.07
N SER A 263 -8.38 52.62 -1.10
CA SER A 263 -8.75 52.03 0.19
C SER A 263 -9.70 50.83 0.02
N LYS A 264 -10.70 50.95 -0.86
CA LYS A 264 -11.62 49.87 -1.17
C LYS A 264 -10.91 48.69 -1.84
N ALA A 265 -9.96 48.94 -2.75
CA ALA A 265 -9.17 47.89 -3.37
C ALA A 265 -8.26 47.17 -2.35
N ILE A 266 -7.61 47.92 -1.46
CA ILE A 266 -6.79 47.38 -0.36
C ILE A 266 -7.63 46.51 0.58
N GLU A 267 -8.82 46.98 0.97
CA GLU A 267 -9.74 46.21 1.82
C GLU A 267 -10.11 44.87 1.17
N GLN A 268 -10.40 44.88 -0.15
CA GLN A 268 -10.70 43.66 -0.89
C GLN A 268 -9.51 42.70 -0.94
N VAL A 269 -8.28 43.21 -1.12
CA VAL A 269 -7.07 42.39 -1.10
C VAL A 269 -6.87 41.74 0.27
N PHE A 270 -6.98 42.49 1.38
CA PHE A 270 -6.88 41.93 2.73
C PHE A 270 -7.97 40.90 3.02
N LYS A 271 -9.22 41.18 2.61
CA LYS A 271 -10.33 40.24 2.79
C LYS A 271 -10.06 38.90 2.11
N ASN A 272 -9.54 38.92 0.88
CA ASN A 272 -9.25 37.69 0.13
C ASN A 272 -8.00 36.98 0.62
N TYR A 273 -6.96 37.73 1.02
CA TYR A 273 -5.78 37.18 1.68
C TYR A 273 -6.17 36.38 2.94
N ASN A 274 -6.99 36.97 3.81
CA ASN A 274 -7.49 36.30 5.01
C ASN A 274 -8.40 35.11 4.68
N ALA A 275 -9.22 35.21 3.63
CA ALA A 275 -10.06 34.10 3.19
C ALA A 275 -9.23 32.92 2.65
N LEU A 276 -8.12 33.18 1.97
CA LEU A 276 -7.17 32.17 1.51
C LEU A 276 -6.49 31.47 2.70
N ILE A 277 -6.00 32.24 3.69
CA ILE A 277 -5.41 31.68 4.90
C ILE A 277 -6.41 30.77 5.62
N ARG A 278 -7.63 31.26 5.89
CA ARG A 278 -8.66 30.47 6.58
C ARG A 278 -9.03 29.20 5.82
N HIS A 279 -9.11 29.29 4.50
CA HIS A 279 -9.36 28.12 3.65
C HIS A 279 -8.24 27.08 3.78
N ASN A 280 -6.98 27.51 3.74
CA ASN A 280 -5.84 26.62 3.89
C ASN A 280 -5.75 26.04 5.31
N GLU A 281 -6.09 26.82 6.34
CA GLU A 281 -6.18 26.35 7.72
C GLU A 281 -7.22 25.24 7.87
N SER A 282 -8.44 25.46 7.36
CA SER A 282 -9.51 24.45 7.37
C SER A 282 -9.10 23.17 6.63
N TYR A 283 -8.46 23.28 5.47
CA TYR A 283 -7.91 22.12 4.76
C TYR A 283 -6.89 21.36 5.61
N MET A 284 -6.02 22.08 6.33
CA MET A 284 -4.99 21.46 7.16
C MET A 284 -5.56 20.85 8.44
N GLU A 285 -6.68 21.35 8.96
CA GLU A 285 -7.44 20.72 10.03
C GLU A 285 -7.99 19.37 9.57
N ASP A 286 -8.70 19.33 8.43
CA ASP A 286 -9.24 18.10 7.84
C ASP A 286 -8.14 17.05 7.63
N LEU A 287 -7.00 17.46 7.04
CA LEU A 287 -5.87 16.56 6.84
C LEU A 287 -5.28 16.05 8.16
N THR A 288 -5.23 16.90 9.19
CA THR A 288 -4.70 16.52 10.50
C THR A 288 -5.62 15.50 11.20
N GLU A 289 -6.92 15.65 11.04
CA GLU A 289 -7.91 14.66 11.51
C GLU A 289 -7.68 13.32 10.83
N ILE A 290 -7.61 13.29 9.50
CA ILE A 290 -7.33 12.06 8.74
C ILE A 290 -5.99 11.44 9.16
N GLY A 291 -4.94 12.26 9.33
CA GLY A 291 -3.63 11.78 9.80
C GLY A 291 -3.69 11.14 11.19
N THR A 292 -4.47 11.72 12.10
CA THR A 292 -4.73 11.18 13.44
C THR A 292 -5.46 9.85 13.36
N ASP A 293 -6.50 9.77 12.53
CA ASP A 293 -7.30 8.57 12.31
C ASP A 293 -6.47 7.42 11.74
N LEU A 294 -5.66 7.70 10.71
CA LEU A 294 -4.73 6.72 10.15
C LEU A 294 -3.74 6.22 11.21
N GLN A 295 -3.19 7.12 12.03
CA GLN A 295 -2.27 6.75 13.12
C GLN A 295 -2.97 5.89 14.17
N SER A 296 -4.20 6.23 14.57
CA SER A 296 -5.00 5.44 15.52
C SER A 296 -5.29 4.04 14.96
N GLY A 297 -5.69 3.94 13.69
CA GLY A 297 -5.89 2.66 13.03
C GLY A 297 -4.61 1.82 13.00
N LEU A 298 -3.45 2.42 12.73
CA LEU A 298 -2.15 1.71 12.76
C LEU A 298 -1.84 1.17 14.15
N ASP A 299 -2.10 1.95 15.19
CA ASP A 299 -1.87 1.55 16.58
C ASP A 299 -2.83 0.44 17.03
N ASN A 300 -4.08 0.46 16.56
CA ASN A 300 -5.07 -0.60 16.79
C ASN A 300 -4.75 -1.89 16.02
N MET A 301 -4.08 -1.79 14.87
CA MET A 301 -3.72 -2.95 14.05
C MET A 301 -2.48 -3.68 14.58
N LYS A 302 -1.52 -2.98 15.18
CA LYS A 302 -0.25 -3.54 15.69
C LYS A 302 -0.44 -4.80 16.58
N PRO A 303 -1.35 -4.82 17.57
CA PRO A 303 -1.60 -6.01 18.39
C PRO A 303 -2.05 -7.23 17.59
N GLY A 304 -2.80 -7.06 16.49
CA GLY A 304 -3.24 -8.15 15.61
C GLY A 304 -2.13 -8.69 14.69
N LEU A 305 -1.10 -7.89 14.41
CA LEU A 305 0.03 -8.28 13.55
C LEU A 305 1.07 -9.16 14.26
N GLU A 306 1.25 -8.96 15.58
CA GLU A 306 2.27 -9.67 16.35
C GLU A 306 2.02 -11.19 16.47
N PRO A 307 0.79 -11.67 16.74
CA PRO A 307 0.46 -13.09 16.72
C PRO A 307 0.73 -13.75 15.36
N LEU A 308 0.35 -13.08 14.26
CA LEU A 308 0.61 -13.54 12.89
C LEU A 308 2.11 -13.67 12.63
N ALA A 309 2.90 -12.64 12.99
CA ALA A 309 4.35 -12.67 12.81
C ALA A 309 5.02 -13.80 13.62
N ASN A 310 4.59 -14.01 14.87
CA ASN A 310 5.10 -15.07 15.74
C ASN A 310 4.74 -16.46 15.22
N PHE A 311 3.50 -16.65 14.76
CA PHE A 311 3.06 -17.90 14.12
C PHE A 311 3.92 -18.25 12.90
N LEU A 312 4.14 -17.29 12.00
CA LEU A 312 4.95 -17.49 10.79
C LEU A 312 6.41 -17.83 11.12
N ARG A 313 7.00 -17.18 12.14
CA ARG A 313 8.35 -17.50 12.62
C ARG A 313 8.43 -18.93 13.16
N ALA A 314 7.46 -19.33 13.98
CA ALA A 314 7.40 -20.69 14.53
C ALA A 314 7.24 -21.75 13.44
N LYS A 315 6.35 -21.52 12.47
CA LYS A 315 6.10 -22.44 11.35
C LYS A 315 7.30 -22.55 10.41
N ASN A 316 8.02 -21.46 10.16
CA ASN A 316 9.28 -21.48 9.40
C ASN A 316 10.36 -22.32 10.11
N GLN A 317 10.45 -22.22 11.44
CA GLN A 317 11.40 -23.02 12.22
C GLN A 317 11.05 -24.51 12.21
N SER A 318 9.76 -24.87 12.27
CA SER A 318 9.36 -26.29 12.18
C SER A 318 9.62 -26.88 10.80
N LEU A 319 9.38 -26.11 9.72
CA LEU A 319 9.66 -26.56 8.35
C LEU A 319 11.15 -26.78 8.09
N LYS A 320 12.03 -26.00 8.72
CA LYS A 320 13.50 -26.17 8.62
C LYS A 320 14.06 -27.36 9.40
N ARG A 321 13.31 -27.91 10.36
CA ARG A 321 13.74 -29.03 11.22
C ARG A 321 13.32 -30.41 10.67
N ASN A 322 12.44 -30.44 9.68
CA ASN A 322 11.83 -31.65 9.09
C ASN A 322 12.28 -31.87 7.64
#